data_AF-A0A1Z8WSH2-F1
#
_entry.id   AF-A0A1Z8WSH2-F1
#
_cell.length_a   1.000
_cell.length_b   1.000
_cell.length_c   1.000
_cell.angle_alpha   90.00
_cell.angle_beta   90.00
_cell.angle_gamma   90.00
#
_symmetry.space_group_name_H-M   'P 1'
#
loop_
_entity.id
_entity.type
_entity.pdbx_description
1 polymer ?
#
loop_
_entity_poly.entity_id
_entity_poly.type
_entity_poly.pdbx_seq_one_letter_code
_entity_poly.pdbx_strand_id
1 'polypeptide(L)'
;MAKISFLILDVGLLMSVIGFRYFIVGMNSNDSVSNYSSIGGMLLIIGISVVLGEQFLYGAAAEAAAMPGGAGMGTAAAMWAGGQALGAGGTAVLFAGYALIGIAAFLSGAFNKILAILLAIAGIIGIAGPVSGNYTEVAIMIIPYLGGAIITLLIGILTLRSE
;
A
#
# COMPACT_ATOMS: atom_id res chain seq x y z
N MET A 1 12.09 6.09 19.24
CA MET A 1 11.55 6.73 18.01
C MET A 1 10.92 5.71 17.05
N ALA A 2 11.60 4.62 16.67
CA ALA A 2 11.08 3.64 15.70
C ALA A 2 9.66 3.12 15.97
N LYS A 3 9.31 2.79 17.23
CA LYS A 3 7.97 2.28 17.59
C LYS A 3 6.82 3.27 17.30
N ILE A 4 7.05 4.57 17.48
CA ILE A 4 6.04 5.61 17.21
C ILE A 4 5.89 5.80 15.70
N SER A 5 7.00 5.75 14.95
CA SER A 5 6.99 5.84 13.50
C SER A 5 6.22 4.69 12.84
N PHE A 6 6.35 3.46 13.34
CA PHE A 6 5.56 2.31 12.86
C PHE A 6 4.07 2.48 13.11
N LEU A 7 3.68 2.90 14.33
CA LEU A 7 2.27 3.13 14.66
C LEU A 7 1.61 4.18 13.76
N ILE A 8 2.30 5.30 13.49
CA ILE A 8 1.78 6.36 12.60
C ILE A 8 1.62 5.84 11.18
N LEU A 9 2.58 5.03 10.70
CA LEU A 9 2.53 4.43 9.37
C LEU A 9 1.35 3.47 9.23
N ASP A 10 1.14 2.60 10.21
CA ASP A 10 0.04 1.64 10.24
C ASP A 10 -1.33 2.34 10.24
N VAL A 11 -1.49 3.38 11.07
CA VAL A 11 -2.73 4.18 11.09
C VAL A 11 -2.94 4.88 9.75
N GLY A 12 -1.89 5.46 9.15
CA GLY A 12 -1.98 6.11 7.85
C GLY A 12 -2.40 5.14 6.73
N LEU A 13 -1.84 3.93 6.73
CA LEU A 13 -2.19 2.85 5.81
C LEU A 13 -3.66 2.41 5.99
N LEU A 14 -4.12 2.20 7.22
CA LEU A 14 -5.52 1.84 7.48
C LEU A 14 -6.49 2.93 7.02
N MET A 15 -6.16 4.20 7.30
CA MET A 15 -6.96 5.35 6.88
C MET A 15 -7.02 5.48 5.35
N SER A 16 -5.93 5.16 4.63
CA SER A 16 -5.92 5.22 3.17
C SER A 16 -6.90 4.20 2.57
N VAL A 17 -6.96 2.97 3.09
CA VAL A 17 -7.92 1.96 2.63
C VAL A 17 -9.35 2.35 2.88
N ILE A 18 -9.65 2.94 4.04
CA ILE A 18 -10.98 3.45 4.34
C ILE A 18 -11.35 4.54 3.33
N GLY A 19 -10.43 5.48 3.04
CA GLY A 19 -10.63 6.53 2.03
C GLY A 19 -10.89 5.95 0.63
N PHE A 20 -10.08 4.99 0.19
CA PHE A 20 -10.28 4.32 -1.10
C PHE A 20 -11.59 3.54 -1.17
N ARG A 21 -12.05 2.96 -0.07
CA ARG A 21 -13.35 2.27 -0.02
C ARG A 21 -14.50 3.23 -0.31
N TYR A 22 -14.51 4.42 0.29
CA TYR A 22 -15.52 5.45 -0.02
C TYR A 22 -15.44 5.90 -1.48
N PHE A 23 -14.22 6.11 -1.98
CA PHE A 23 -13.99 6.47 -3.37
C PHE A 23 -14.53 5.41 -4.36
N ILE A 24 -14.27 4.13 -4.10
CA ILE A 24 -14.78 2.99 -4.89
C ILE A 24 -16.30 2.96 -4.90
N VAL A 25 -16.94 3.12 -3.73
CA VAL A 25 -18.41 3.12 -3.62
C VAL A 25 -19.02 4.26 -4.43
N GLY A 26 -18.41 5.45 -4.43
CA GLY A 26 -18.85 6.58 -5.25
C GLY A 26 -18.80 6.31 -6.76
N MET A 27 -17.80 5.55 -7.23
CA MET A 27 -17.65 5.19 -8.64
C MET A 27 -18.57 4.04 -9.10
N ASN A 28 -18.94 3.14 -8.19
CA ASN A 28 -19.74 1.94 -8.50
C ASN A 28 -21.21 2.23 -8.84
N SER A 29 -21.60 3.50 -8.96
CA SER A 29 -22.84 3.91 -9.62
C SER A 29 -22.85 3.57 -11.14
N ASN A 30 -21.69 3.22 -11.70
CA ASN A 30 -21.52 2.80 -13.09
C ASN A 30 -21.10 1.31 -13.16
N ASP A 31 -22.02 0.42 -13.55
CA ASP A 31 -21.82 -1.04 -13.56
C ASP A 31 -20.62 -1.49 -14.42
N SER A 32 -20.24 -0.71 -15.43
CA SER A 32 -19.14 -1.06 -16.35
C SER A 32 -17.74 -1.05 -15.72
N VAL A 33 -17.56 -0.36 -14.58
CA VAL A 33 -16.27 -0.25 -13.87
C VAL A 33 -16.23 -1.01 -12.54
N SER A 34 -17.37 -1.55 -12.12
CA SER A 34 -17.58 -2.23 -10.84
C SER A 34 -16.57 -3.35 -10.55
N ASN A 35 -16.21 -4.13 -11.58
CA ASN A 35 -15.26 -5.24 -11.41
C ASN A 35 -13.84 -4.73 -11.14
N TYR A 36 -13.38 -3.70 -11.86
CA TYR A 36 -12.04 -3.14 -11.70
C TYR A 36 -11.86 -2.49 -10.33
N SER A 37 -12.84 -1.68 -9.92
CA SER A 37 -12.82 -0.96 -8.64
C SER A 37 -12.93 -1.93 -7.46
N SER A 38 -13.77 -2.96 -7.55
CA SER A 38 -13.96 -3.95 -6.48
C SER A 38 -12.74 -4.85 -6.32
N ILE A 39 -12.18 -5.36 -7.42
CA ILE A 39 -10.94 -6.14 -7.38
C ILE A 39 -9.79 -5.29 -6.85
N GLY A 40 -9.65 -4.04 -7.34
CA GLY A 40 -8.64 -3.11 -6.84
C GLY A 40 -8.76 -2.83 -5.34
N GLY A 41 -9.99 -2.67 -4.84
CA GLY A 41 -10.26 -2.52 -3.41
C GLY A 41 -9.91 -3.76 -2.59
N MET A 42 -10.19 -4.96 -3.10
CA MET A 42 -9.79 -6.21 -2.46
C MET A 42 -8.27 -6.36 -2.38
N LEU A 43 -7.57 -6.05 -3.47
CA LEU A 43 -6.10 -6.06 -3.48
C LEU A 43 -5.53 -5.06 -2.49
N LEU A 44 -6.14 -3.88 -2.32
CA LEU A 44 -5.73 -2.94 -1.28
C LEU A 44 -5.82 -3.52 0.14
N ILE A 45 -6.96 -4.16 0.46
CA ILE A 45 -7.18 -4.77 1.78
C ILE A 45 -6.16 -5.89 2.03
N ILE A 46 -5.96 -6.77 1.04
CA ILE A 46 -4.98 -7.86 1.12
C ILE A 46 -3.57 -7.31 1.28
N GLY A 47 -3.18 -6.36 0.43
CA GLY A 47 -1.85 -5.75 0.43
C GLY A 47 -1.50 -5.12 1.79
N ILE A 48 -2.40 -4.33 2.37
CA ILE A 48 -2.19 -3.75 3.70
C ILE A 48 -2.09 -4.82 4.78
N SER A 49 -2.96 -5.83 4.75
CA SER A 49 -2.92 -6.90 5.75
C SER A 49 -1.57 -7.61 5.74
N VAL A 50 -0.98 -7.80 4.56
CA VAL A 50 0.34 -8.40 4.40
C VAL A 50 1.46 -7.45 4.85
N VAL A 51 1.40 -6.16 4.52
CA VAL A 51 2.37 -5.14 4.97
C VAL A 51 2.35 -4.97 6.50
N LEU A 52 1.18 -5.05 7.15
CA LEU A 52 1.10 -5.08 8.61
C LEU A 52 1.78 -6.33 9.20
N GLY A 53 1.70 -7.46 8.49
CA GLY A 53 2.42 -8.68 8.83
C GLY A 53 3.94 -8.50 8.88
N GLU A 54 4.52 -7.72 7.95
CA GLU A 54 5.94 -7.33 8.00
C GLU A 54 6.27 -6.58 9.29
N GLN A 55 5.44 -5.61 9.69
CA GLN A 55 5.68 -4.81 10.89
C GLN A 55 5.66 -5.68 12.16
N PHE A 56 4.74 -6.64 12.23
CA PHE A 56 4.70 -7.60 13.33
C PHE A 56 5.94 -8.50 13.36
N LEU A 57 6.42 -8.96 12.20
CA LEU A 57 7.64 -9.76 12.11
C LEU A 57 8.90 -8.97 12.50
N TYR A 58 9.00 -7.70 12.13
CA TYR A 58 10.11 -6.85 12.59
C TYR A 58 10.04 -6.58 14.10
N GLY A 59 8.84 -6.39 14.65
CA GLY A 59 8.63 -6.30 16.09
C GLY A 59 9.09 -7.57 16.81
N ALA A 60 8.71 -8.75 16.30
CA ALA A 60 9.12 -10.04 16.86
C ALA A 60 10.62 -10.31 16.69
N ALA A 61 11.21 -9.92 15.55
CA ALA A 61 12.65 -10.02 15.32
C ALA A 61 13.46 -9.20 16.32
N ALA A 62 13.01 -7.97 16.61
CA ALA A 62 13.65 -7.10 17.60
C ALA A 62 13.62 -7.71 19.01
N GLU A 63 12.49 -8.32 19.40
CA GLU A 63 12.35 -8.99 20.69
C GLU A 63 13.25 -10.24 20.79
N ALA A 64 13.29 -11.06 19.74
CA ALA A 64 14.16 -12.23 19.68
C ALA A 64 15.66 -11.85 19.74
N ALA A 65 16.05 -10.76 19.09
CA ALA A 65 17.42 -10.26 19.12
C ALA A 65 17.83 -9.71 20.51
N ALA A 66 16.87 -9.24 21.31
CA ALA A 66 17.12 -8.70 22.64
C ALA A 66 17.38 -9.79 23.71
N MET A 67 17.23 -11.07 23.37
CA MET A 67 17.46 -12.16 24.31
C MET A 67 18.92 -12.19 24.81
N PRO A 68 19.14 -12.44 26.12
CA PRO A 68 20.48 -12.45 26.70
C PRO A 68 21.43 -13.41 25.99
N GLY A 69 22.68 -12.98 25.81
CA GLY A 69 23.71 -13.79 25.16
C GLY A 69 23.50 -14.04 23.67
N GLY A 70 22.58 -13.33 23.01
CA GLY A 70 22.33 -13.49 21.58
C GLY A 70 21.62 -14.80 21.20
N ALA A 71 21.02 -15.49 22.18
CA ALA A 71 20.39 -16.79 21.99
C ALA A 71 19.29 -16.81 20.91
N GLY A 72 18.63 -15.67 20.68
CA GLY A 72 17.57 -15.53 19.68
C GLY A 72 18.01 -14.98 18.32
N MET A 73 19.31 -14.76 18.07
CA MET A 73 19.79 -14.10 16.84
C MET A 73 19.41 -14.86 15.56
N GLY A 74 19.42 -16.19 15.57
CA GLY A 74 18.98 -16.99 14.42
C GLY A 74 17.49 -16.82 14.11
N THR A 75 16.65 -16.82 15.16
CA THR A 75 15.21 -16.55 15.04
C THR A 75 14.94 -15.12 14.58
N ALA A 76 15.67 -14.14 15.12
CA ALA A 76 15.56 -12.75 14.72
C ALA A 76 15.88 -12.56 13.23
N ALA A 77 16.94 -13.19 12.72
CA ALA A 77 17.31 -13.14 11.31
C ALA A 77 16.24 -13.76 10.40
N ALA A 78 15.68 -14.90 10.80
CA ALA A 78 14.61 -15.56 10.05
C ALA A 78 13.33 -14.70 10.01
N MET A 79 12.94 -14.11 11.15
CA MET A 79 11.78 -13.21 11.23
C MET A 79 12.00 -11.94 10.40
N TRP A 80 13.20 -11.37 10.41
CA TRP A 80 13.54 -10.21 9.57
C TRP A 80 13.45 -10.52 8.08
N ALA A 81 14.02 -11.65 7.64
CA ALA A 81 13.94 -12.08 6.25
C ALA A 81 12.50 -12.38 5.82
N GLY A 82 11.71 -13.04 6.68
CA GLY A 82 10.29 -13.26 6.45
C GLY A 82 9.48 -11.96 6.37
N GLY A 83 9.83 -10.98 7.22
CA GLY A 83 9.26 -9.63 7.19
C GLY A 83 9.46 -8.97 5.83
N GLN A 84 10.69 -8.98 5.30
CA GLN A 84 10.97 -8.42 3.98
C GLN A 84 10.21 -9.13 2.85
N ALA A 85 10.10 -10.45 2.90
CA ALA A 85 9.36 -11.21 1.89
C ALA A 85 7.87 -10.87 1.89
N LEU A 86 7.25 -10.76 3.08
CA LEU A 86 5.87 -10.28 3.20
C LEU A 86 5.75 -8.83 2.76
N GLY A 87 6.63 -7.95 3.21
CA GLY A 87 6.64 -6.53 2.83
C GLY A 87 6.67 -6.35 1.32
N ALA A 88 7.56 -7.06 0.62
CA ALA A 88 7.64 -7.02 -0.83
C ALA A 88 6.34 -7.50 -1.50
N GLY A 89 5.84 -8.68 -1.10
CA GLY A 89 4.61 -9.24 -1.67
C GLY A 89 3.38 -8.36 -1.41
N GLY A 90 3.21 -7.91 -0.17
CA GLY A 90 2.11 -7.04 0.24
C GLY A 90 2.13 -5.70 -0.47
N THR A 91 3.30 -5.11 -0.63
CA THR A 91 3.48 -3.85 -1.34
C THR A 91 3.15 -3.98 -2.83
N ALA A 92 3.58 -5.05 -3.50
CA ALA A 92 3.22 -5.30 -4.90
C ALA A 92 1.70 -5.43 -5.07
N VAL A 93 1.05 -6.18 -4.18
CA VAL A 93 -0.42 -6.37 -4.19
C VAL A 93 -1.14 -5.05 -3.93
N LEU A 94 -0.66 -4.24 -2.99
CA LEU A 94 -1.20 -2.92 -2.69
C LEU A 94 -1.14 -1.98 -3.90
N PHE A 95 0.01 -1.93 -4.59
CA PHE A 95 0.18 -1.10 -5.77
C PHE A 95 -0.61 -1.61 -6.98
N ALA A 96 -0.81 -2.92 -7.13
CA ALA A 96 -1.75 -3.48 -8.08
C ALA A 96 -3.20 -3.02 -7.80
N GLY A 97 -3.57 -2.91 -6.51
CA GLY A 97 -4.83 -2.31 -6.09
C GLY A 97 -4.99 -0.86 -6.56
N TYR A 98 -3.98 -0.01 -6.33
CA TYR A 98 -3.98 1.37 -6.83
C TYR A 98 -4.07 1.45 -8.35
N ALA A 99 -3.37 0.57 -9.08
CA ALA A 99 -3.42 0.52 -10.53
C ALA A 99 -4.85 0.30 -11.04
N LEU A 100 -5.54 -0.73 -10.51
CA LEU A 100 -6.90 -1.07 -10.91
C LEU A 100 -7.92 0.02 -10.53
N ILE A 101 -7.76 0.64 -9.35
CA ILE A 101 -8.62 1.75 -8.93
C ILE A 101 -8.42 2.98 -9.82
N GLY A 102 -7.18 3.30 -10.18
CA GLY A 102 -6.87 4.38 -11.12
C GLY A 102 -7.47 4.14 -12.51
N ILE A 103 -7.38 2.91 -13.02
CA ILE A 103 -8.01 2.51 -14.28
C ILE A 103 -9.53 2.64 -14.19
N ALA A 104 -10.15 2.14 -13.11
CA ALA A 104 -11.59 2.25 -12.89
C ALA A 104 -12.04 3.72 -12.82
N ALA A 105 -11.30 4.56 -12.10
CA ALA A 105 -11.57 5.99 -12.01
C ALA A 105 -11.50 6.69 -13.36
N PHE A 106 -10.51 6.35 -14.18
CA PHE A 106 -10.35 6.91 -15.52
C PHE A 106 -11.53 6.52 -16.43
N LEU A 107 -11.92 5.24 -16.43
CA LEU A 107 -13.00 4.71 -17.26
C LEU A 107 -14.38 5.20 -16.81
N SER A 108 -14.58 5.41 -15.50
CA SER A 108 -15.86 5.89 -14.95
C SER A 108 -16.23 7.30 -15.42
N GLY A 109 -15.22 8.12 -15.75
CA GLY A 109 -15.39 9.54 -16.07
C GLY A 109 -15.84 10.40 -14.88
N ALA A 110 -16.08 9.82 -13.71
CA ALA A 110 -16.61 10.49 -12.52
C ALA A 110 -15.56 11.35 -11.78
N PHE A 111 -14.28 11.26 -12.18
CA PHE A 111 -13.18 11.91 -11.49
C PHE A 111 -12.21 12.62 -12.44
N ASN A 112 -11.32 13.45 -11.89
CA ASN A 112 -10.30 14.12 -12.67
C ASN A 112 -9.40 13.09 -13.38
N LYS A 113 -9.48 13.07 -14.71
CA LYS A 113 -8.77 12.11 -15.56
C LYS A 113 -7.25 12.11 -15.35
N ILE A 114 -6.65 13.28 -15.09
CA ILE A 114 -5.20 13.39 -14.87
C ILE A 114 -4.82 12.63 -13.60
N LEU A 115 -5.57 12.83 -12.51
CA LEU A 115 -5.29 12.14 -11.25
C LEU A 115 -5.56 10.64 -11.32
N ALA A 116 -6.59 10.23 -12.04
CA ALA A 116 -6.87 8.81 -12.28
C ALA A 116 -5.73 8.12 -13.04
N ILE A 117 -5.20 8.76 -14.09
CA ILE A 117 -4.04 8.27 -14.84
C ILE A 117 -2.79 8.22 -13.96
N LEU A 118 -2.54 9.28 -13.18
CA LEU A 118 -1.39 9.31 -12.28
C LEU A 118 -1.47 8.19 -11.23
N LEU A 119 -2.66 7.92 -10.67
CA LEU A 119 -2.85 6.82 -9.73
C LEU A 119 -2.54 5.47 -10.40
N ALA A 120 -3.02 5.28 -11.63
CA ALA A 120 -2.76 4.05 -12.39
C ALA A 120 -1.26 3.86 -12.64
N ILE A 121 -0.56 4.91 -13.09
CA ILE A 121 0.89 4.87 -13.36
C ILE A 121 1.68 4.63 -12.08
N ALA A 122 1.36 5.33 -10.99
CA ALA A 122 2.01 5.12 -9.70
C ALA A 122 1.82 3.68 -9.20
N GLY A 123 0.62 3.12 -9.37
CA GLY A 123 0.34 1.71 -9.11
C GLY A 123 1.22 0.77 -9.95
N ILE A 124 1.27 0.96 -11.27
CA ILE A 124 2.06 0.09 -12.16
C ILE A 124 3.55 0.15 -11.83
N ILE A 125 4.11 1.35 -11.64
CA ILE A 125 5.52 1.53 -11.28
C ILE A 125 5.81 0.93 -9.89
N GLY A 126 4.86 1.06 -8.96
CA GLY A 126 4.98 0.53 -7.60
C GLY A 126 5.05 -0.99 -7.50
N ILE A 127 4.68 -1.72 -8.55
CA ILE A 127 4.86 -3.17 -8.62
C ILE A 127 6.32 -3.55 -8.96
N ALA A 128 7.04 -2.71 -9.70
CA ALA A 128 8.36 -3.06 -10.22
C ALA A 128 9.42 -3.17 -9.12
N GLY A 129 9.39 -2.27 -8.14
CA GLY A 129 10.36 -2.29 -7.02
C GLY A 129 10.31 -3.57 -6.19
N PRO A 130 9.14 -3.99 -5.68
CA PRO A 130 9.06 -5.20 -4.88
C PRO A 130 9.34 -6.49 -5.67
N VAL A 131 8.95 -6.55 -6.95
CA VAL A 131 9.11 -7.76 -7.79
C VAL A 131 10.54 -7.91 -8.31
N SER A 132 11.30 -6.82 -8.43
CA SER A 132 12.70 -6.85 -8.89
C SER A 132 13.72 -7.29 -7.83
N GLY A 133 13.27 -7.60 -6.60
CA GLY A 133 14.16 -7.91 -5.48
C GLY A 133 14.77 -6.68 -4.81
N ASN A 134 14.49 -5.48 -5.32
CA ASN A 134 14.99 -4.20 -4.82
C ASN A 134 14.01 -3.53 -3.84
N TYR A 135 13.24 -4.33 -3.11
CA TYR A 135 12.22 -3.87 -2.15
C TYR A 135 12.79 -2.92 -1.08
N THR A 136 14.04 -3.16 -0.65
CA THR A 136 14.73 -2.33 0.33
C THR A 136 15.48 -1.15 -0.27
N GLU A 137 15.58 -1.06 -1.60
CA GLU A 137 16.27 0.05 -2.25
C GLU A 137 15.37 1.28 -2.35
N VAL A 138 15.77 2.30 -1.59
CA VAL A 138 15.06 3.59 -1.50
C VAL A 138 14.88 4.23 -2.88
N ALA A 139 15.86 4.11 -3.77
CA ALA A 139 15.85 4.79 -5.07
C ALA A 139 14.66 4.40 -5.97
N ILE A 140 14.24 3.14 -5.93
CA ILE A 140 13.16 2.63 -6.78
C ILE A 140 11.80 2.78 -6.09
N MET A 141 11.75 2.51 -4.78
CA MET A 141 10.51 2.49 -4.01
C MET A 141 10.00 3.88 -3.61
N ILE A 142 10.86 4.90 -3.50
CA ILE A 142 10.44 6.22 -3.04
C ILE A 142 9.49 6.92 -4.01
N ILE A 143 9.67 6.69 -5.32
CA ILE A 143 8.84 7.28 -6.37
C ILE A 143 7.38 6.82 -6.25
N PRO A 144 7.06 5.52 -6.28
CA PRO A 144 5.69 5.06 -6.15
C PRO A 144 5.10 5.34 -4.76
N TYR A 145 5.88 5.34 -3.68
CA TYR A 145 5.39 5.71 -2.34
C TYR A 145 4.99 7.19 -2.26
N LEU A 146 5.86 8.10 -2.67
CA LEU A 146 5.55 9.54 -2.66
C LEU A 146 4.42 9.86 -3.64
N GLY A 147 4.46 9.27 -4.85
CA GLY A 147 3.40 9.39 -5.83
C GLY A 147 2.06 8.93 -5.27
N GLY A 148 2.00 7.74 -4.71
CA GLY A 148 0.79 7.19 -4.08
C GLY A 148 0.26 8.06 -2.94
N ALA A 149 1.13 8.55 -2.05
CA ALA A 149 0.74 9.42 -0.94
C ALA A 149 0.15 10.75 -1.42
N ILE A 150 0.83 11.43 -2.35
CA ILE A 150 0.38 12.71 -2.92
C ILE A 150 -0.95 12.52 -3.65
N ILE A 151 -1.07 11.48 -4.47
CA ILE A 151 -2.28 11.22 -5.25
C ILE A 151 -3.45 10.88 -4.35
N THR A 152 -3.25 10.08 -3.30
CA THR A 152 -4.30 9.75 -2.32
C THR A 152 -4.78 11.01 -1.59
N LEU A 153 -3.85 11.90 -1.20
CA LEU A 153 -4.18 13.18 -0.58
C LEU A 153 -4.99 14.08 -1.53
N LEU A 154 -4.58 14.18 -2.80
CA LEU A 154 -5.30 14.95 -3.81
C LEU A 154 -6.69 14.37 -4.10
N ILE A 155 -6.83 13.04 -4.14
CA ILE A 155 -8.12 12.37 -4.27
C ILE A 155 -9.02 12.72 -3.08
N GLY A 156 -8.50 12.66 -1.86
CA GLY A 156 -9.23 13.02 -0.64
C GLY A 156 -9.71 14.48 -0.65
N ILE A 157 -8.83 15.43 -0.98
CA ILE A 157 -9.17 16.86 -1.06
C ILE A 157 -10.30 17.11 -2.07
N LEU A 158 -10.21 16.49 -3.25
CA LEU A 158 -11.20 16.71 -4.31
C LEU A 158 -12.54 16.06 -3.98
N THR A 159 -12.53 14.89 -3.32
CA THR A 159 -13.75 14.21 -2.87
C THR A 159 -14.49 15.05 -1.82
N LEU A 160 -13.77 15.64 -0.86
CA LEU A 160 -14.36 16.51 0.17
C LEU A 160 -14.84 17.86 -0.39
N ARG A 161 -14.29 18.33 -1.51
CA ARG A 161 -14.70 19.58 -2.16
C ARG A 161 -15.92 19.41 -3.07
N SER A 162 -16.18 18.19 -3.54
CA SER A 162 -17.34 17.90 -4.40
C SER A 162 -18.65 17.72 -3.64
N GLU A 163 -18.59 17.60 -2.31
CA GLU A 163 -19.74 17.75 -1.40
C GLU A 163 -19.94 19.22 -1.00
#